data_AF-A0A1M7L436-F1
#
_entry.id   AF-A0A1M7L436-F1
#
_cell.length_a   1.000
_cell.length_b   1.000
_cell.length_c   1.000
_cell.angle_alpha   90.00
_cell.angle_beta   90.00
_cell.angle_gamma   90.00
#
_symmetry.space_group_name_H-M   'P 1'
#
loop_
_entity.id
_entity.type
_entity.pdbx_description
1 polymer ?
#
loop_
_entity_poly.entity_id
_entity_poly.type
_entity_poly.pdbx_seq_one_letter_code
_entity_poly.pdbx_strand_id
1 'polypeptide(L)' 'MPKGVSPKREREYQELEHKFEKEGRYKGREEEVAARIVNKQRAKAGETKSGHSK' A
#
# COMPACT_ATOMS: atom_id res chain seq x y z
N MET A 1 7.75 0.98 -2.31
CA MET A 1 7.07 -0.29 -1.95
C MET A 1 8.05 -1.46 -1.92
N PRO A 2 7.82 -2.52 -1.11
CA PRO A 2 8.69 -3.71 -1.10
C PRO A 2 8.64 -4.46 -2.44
N LYS A 3 9.76 -5.06 -2.86
CA LYS A 3 9.85 -5.87 -4.09
C LYS A 3 8.98 -7.14 -3.95
N GLY A 4 8.25 -7.50 -5.01
CA GLY A 4 7.37 -8.69 -5.03
C GLY A 4 5.89 -8.42 -4.73
N VAL A 5 5.46 -7.15 -4.78
CA VAL A 5 4.05 -6.76 -4.77
C VAL A 5 3.45 -7.02 -6.16
N SER A 6 2.19 -7.45 -6.23
CA SER A 6 1.54 -7.68 -7.53
C SER A 6 1.38 -6.36 -8.30
N PRO A 7 1.44 -6.35 -9.64
CA PRO A 7 1.28 -5.12 -10.44
C PRO A 7 -0.01 -4.34 -10.13
N LYS A 8 -1.07 -5.05 -9.74
CA LYS A 8 -2.34 -4.45 -9.29
C LYS A 8 -2.15 -3.57 -8.05
N ARG A 9 -1.42 -4.06 -7.07
CA ARG A 9 -1.19 -3.37 -5.78
C ARG A 9 -0.21 -2.20 -5.93
N GLU A 10 0.73 -2.31 -6.86
CA GLU A 10 1.63 -1.20 -7.19
C GLU A 10 0.87 -0.02 -7.81
N ARG A 11 -0.05 -0.29 -8.74
CA ARG A 11 -0.94 0.75 -9.31
C ARG A 11 -1.82 1.38 -8.25
N GLU A 12 -2.43 0.56 -7.40
CA GLU A 12 -3.31 1.04 -6.33
C GLU A 12 -2.57 1.96 -5.34
N TYR A 13 -1.32 1.64 -5.02
CA TYR A 13 -0.46 2.51 -4.21
C TYR A 13 -0.24 3.87 -4.87
N GLN A 14 0.17 3.88 -6.15
CA GLN A 14 0.42 5.12 -6.88
C GLN A 14 -0.84 5.98 -7.02
N GLU A 15 -2.00 5.36 -7.25
CA GLU A 15 -3.28 6.08 -7.31
C GLU A 15 -3.65 6.73 -5.97
N LEU A 16 -3.43 6.02 -4.85
CA LEU A 16 -3.71 6.54 -3.51
C LEU A 16 -2.77 7.67 -3.13
N GLU A 17 -1.47 7.50 -3.37
CA GLU A 17 -0.45 8.51 -3.12
C GLU A 17 -0.78 9.80 -3.87
N HIS A 18 -0.95 9.72 -5.19
CA HIS A 18 -1.27 10.87 -6.03
C HIS A 18 -2.62 11.51 -5.67
N LYS A 19 -3.60 10.72 -5.21
CA LYS A 19 -4.86 11.26 -4.69
C LYS A 19 -4.64 12.06 -3.40
N PHE A 20 -3.83 11.55 -2.48
CA PHE A 20 -3.53 12.24 -1.22
C PHE A 20 -2.75 13.53 -1.45
N GLU A 21 -1.78 13.52 -2.36
CA GLU A 21 -1.05 14.72 -2.78
C GLU A 21 -1.99 15.77 -3.37
N LYS A 22 -2.87 15.38 -4.29
CA LYS A 22 -3.86 16.29 -4.91
C LYS A 22 -4.86 16.86 -3.91
N GLU A 23 -5.33 16.03 -2.97
CA GLU A 23 -6.25 16.47 -1.92
C GLU A 23 -5.55 17.25 -0.79
N GLY A 24 -4.20 17.29 -0.79
CA GLY A 24 -3.41 17.85 0.32
C GLY A 24 -3.63 17.11 1.63
N ARG A 25 -4.13 15.87 1.57
CA ARG A 25 -4.39 15.03 2.74
C ARG A 25 -3.11 14.33 3.14
N TYR A 26 -2.78 14.39 4.43
CA TYR A 26 -1.58 13.76 4.99
C TYR A 26 -0.25 14.35 4.51
N LYS A 27 -0.17 15.67 4.39
CA LYS A 27 1.05 16.41 4.00
C LYS A 27 2.33 15.86 4.64
N GLY A 28 3.23 15.32 3.83
CA GLY A 28 4.52 14.73 4.23
C GLY A 28 4.45 13.27 4.70
N ARG A 29 3.30 12.60 4.55
CA ARG A 29 3.05 11.19 4.92
C ARG A 29 2.19 10.44 3.89
N GLU A 30 2.00 11.01 2.71
CA GLU A 30 1.15 10.48 1.64
C GLU A 30 1.57 9.06 1.25
N GLU A 31 2.87 8.88 0.96
CA GLU A 31 3.49 7.60 0.65
C GLU A 31 3.30 6.57 1.78
N GLU A 32 3.55 6.97 3.04
CA GLU A 32 3.42 6.07 4.20
C GLU A 32 1.98 5.59 4.37
N VAL A 33 1.02 6.50 4.26
CA VAL A 33 -0.41 6.20 4.40
C VAL A 33 -0.89 5.33 3.25
N ALA A 34 -0.52 5.65 2.01
CA ALA A 34 -0.83 4.83 0.83
C ALA A 34 -0.26 3.40 0.98
N ALA A 35 1.01 3.28 1.39
CA ALA A 35 1.63 1.99 1.63
C ALA A 35 0.92 1.19 2.74
N ARG A 36 0.52 1.86 3.84
CA ARG A 36 -0.21 1.23 4.96
C ARG A 36 -1.58 0.73 4.52
N ILE A 37 -2.30 1.49 3.70
CA ILE A 37 -3.61 1.07 3.14
C ILE A 37 -3.43 -0.17 2.29
N VAL A 38 -2.50 -0.15 1.32
CA VAL A 38 -2.27 -1.27 0.42
C VAL A 38 -1.80 -2.51 1.19
N ASN A 39 -0.87 -2.38 2.15
CA ASN A 39 -0.43 -3.50 2.98
C ASN A 39 -1.58 -4.10 3.81
N LYS A 40 -2.48 -3.27 4.35
CA LYS A 40 -3.68 -3.74 5.07
C LYS A 40 -4.62 -4.51 4.13
N GLN A 41 -4.79 -4.05 2.89
CA GLN A 41 -5.60 -4.77 1.92
C GLN A 41 -4.97 -6.10 1.50
N ARG A 42 -3.65 -6.13 1.28
CA ARG A 42 -2.91 -7.36 0.99
C ARG A 42 -3.06 -8.37 2.11
N ALA A 43 -2.94 -7.93 3.37
CA ALA A 43 -3.13 -8.78 4.53
C ALA A 43 -4.55 -9.36 4.59
N LYS A 44 -5.58 -8.53 4.37
CA LYS A 44 -6.98 -8.98 4.29
C LYS A 44 -7.23 -9.96 3.14
N ALA A 45 -6.52 -9.80 2.02
CA ALA A 45 -6.62 -10.65 0.85
C ALA A 45 -5.76 -11.93 0.95
N GLY A 46 -4.99 -12.12 2.03
CA GLY A 46 -4.05 -13.24 2.15
C GLY A 46 -2.83 -13.15 1.23
N GLU A 47 -2.58 -11.98 0.62
CA GLU A 47 -1.46 -11.72 -0.30
C GLU A 47 -0.14 -11.42 0.43
N THR A 48 -0.18 -11.34 1.75
CA THR A 48 1.02 -11.26 2.59
C THR A 48 1.41 -12.66 3.03
N LYS A 49 2.68 -13.04 2.84
CA LYS A 49 3.25 -14.19 3.53
C LYS A 49 3.21 -13.88 5.04
N SER A 50 2.15 -14.30 5.70
CA SER A 50 2.15 -14.45 7.14
C SER A 50 3.28 -15.41 7.43
N GLY A 51 4.31 -14.98 8.17
CA GLY A 51 5.40 -15.83 8.62
C GLY A 51 4.89 -16.88 9.62
N HIS A 52 4.01 -17.78 9.18
CA HIS A 52 3.69 -19.00 9.89
C HIS A 52 4.67 -20.06 9.39
N SER A 53 5.94 -19.90 9.81
CA SER A 53 6.81 -21.06 9.95
C SER A 53 6.35 -21.74 11.25
N LYS A 54 5.60 -22.82 11.10
CA LYS A 54 5.54 -23.88 12.11
C LYS A 54 6.11 -25.12 11.45
#